data_AF-A0A2V2U775-F1
#
_entry.id   AF-A0A2V2U775-F1
#
_cell.length_a   1.000
_cell.length_b   1.000
_cell.length_c   1.000
_cell.angle_alpha   90.00
_cell.angle_beta   90.00
_cell.angle_gamma   90.00
#
_symmetry.space_group_name_H-M   'P 1'
#
loop_
_entity.id
_entity.type
_entity.pdbx_description
1 polymer ?
#
loop_
_entity_poly.entity_id
_entity_poly.type
_entity_poly.pdbx_seq_one_letter_code
_entity_poly.pdbx_strand_id
1 'polypeptide(L)'
;MKRAKVRKERGAFIDEIQDWFRQRNSFWTLVSFVCLVSIFILQILVILLSGINPHVRNGIYSILVPLLVFFVVSIFWRGSTPTTLSLVGVMCLYVGMFFVFAELGSLKVMPPQMANRLGYGIMHEGPPVDAVSDFYFLMGIFALVLSMAVAFRPSIFRARGTPTWVPYPVWATDNDPKLSYGRSVMRLIPVQSLLRFADQHLVARYRYIQILIGGRIYFVSPDDWVPEGSNVIREKESGSLLGITKVPDGFNIW
;
A
#
# COMPACT_ATOMS: atom_id res chain seq x y z
N MET A 1 23.62 13.83 20.35
CA MET A 1 24.49 13.35 19.24
C MET A 1 24.35 11.84 18.96
N LYS A 2 24.48 10.93 19.96
CA LYS A 2 24.33 9.46 19.75
C LYS A 2 23.01 9.01 19.09
N ARG A 3 21.86 9.57 19.48
CA ARG A 3 20.54 9.21 18.89
C ARG A 3 20.41 9.56 17.41
N ALA A 4 21.04 10.64 16.95
CA ALA A 4 21.02 11.05 15.55
C ALA A 4 21.86 10.10 14.67
N LYS A 5 23.00 9.62 15.20
CA LYS A 5 23.87 8.66 14.53
C LYS A 5 23.18 7.29 14.36
N VAL A 6 22.57 6.77 15.42
CA VAL A 6 21.80 5.51 15.39
C VAL A 6 20.62 5.57 14.41
N ARG A 7 19.94 6.73 14.31
CA ARG A 7 18.82 6.91 13.38
C ARG A 7 19.28 6.95 11.92
N LYS A 8 20.46 7.51 11.65
CA LYS A 8 21.08 7.55 10.32
C LYS A 8 21.56 6.16 9.87
N GLU A 9 22.17 5.40 10.78
CA GLU A 9 22.60 4.01 10.55
C GLU A 9 21.39 3.07 10.30
N ARG A 10 20.29 3.25 11.05
CA ARG A 10 19.03 2.52 10.80
C ARG A 10 18.41 2.83 9.45
N GLY A 11 18.40 4.10 9.03
CA GLY A 11 17.89 4.50 7.72
C GLY A 11 18.66 3.83 6.59
N ALA A 12 20.00 3.92 6.63
CA ALA A 12 20.87 3.31 5.62
C ALA A 12 20.69 1.78 5.52
N PHE A 13 20.50 1.09 6.65
CA PHE A 13 20.23 -0.35 6.65
C PHE A 13 18.86 -0.70 6.03
N ILE A 14 17.82 0.10 6.32
CA ILE A 14 16.49 -0.11 5.74
C ILE A 14 16.54 0.12 4.22
N ASP A 15 17.24 1.16 3.78
CA ASP A 15 17.42 1.49 2.37
C ASP A 15 18.17 0.36 1.63
N GLU A 16 19.26 -0.16 2.21
CA GLU A 16 20.02 -1.29 1.65
C GLU A 16 19.17 -2.55 1.50
N ILE A 17 18.35 -2.89 2.50
CA ILE A 17 17.43 -4.02 2.42
C ILE A 17 16.38 -3.76 1.33
N GLN A 18 15.77 -2.58 1.29
CA GLN A 18 14.77 -2.24 0.29
C GLN A 18 15.34 -2.34 -1.13
N ASP A 19 16.56 -1.86 -1.34
CA ASP A 19 17.26 -1.96 -2.63
C ASP A 19 17.55 -3.42 -3.01
N TRP A 20 17.93 -4.26 -2.05
CA TRP A 20 18.12 -5.70 -2.28
C TRP A 20 16.82 -6.39 -2.75
N PHE A 21 15.68 -6.08 -2.12
CA PHE A 21 14.38 -6.59 -2.54
C PHE A 21 13.96 -6.04 -3.91
N ARG A 22 14.29 -4.78 -4.20
CA ARG A 22 13.96 -4.12 -5.46
C ARG A 22 14.76 -4.68 -6.63
N GLN A 23 16.04 -4.97 -6.44
CA GLN A 23 16.88 -5.63 -7.46
C GLN A 23 16.35 -7.03 -7.79
N ARG A 24 15.82 -7.74 -6.79
CA ARG A 24 15.27 -9.10 -6.95
C ARG A 24 13.76 -9.13 -7.15
N ASN A 25 13.17 -8.04 -7.61
CA ASN A 25 11.72 -7.91 -7.77
C ASN A 25 11.11 -9.07 -8.58
N SER A 26 11.73 -9.47 -9.70
CA SER A 26 11.25 -10.58 -10.55
C SER A 26 11.33 -11.98 -9.90
N PHE A 27 12.19 -12.17 -8.90
CA PHE A 27 12.24 -13.41 -8.16
C PHE A 27 11.04 -13.48 -7.20
N TRP A 28 10.81 -12.42 -6.44
CA TRP A 28 9.68 -12.33 -5.52
C TRP A 28 8.32 -12.32 -6.22
N THR A 29 8.22 -11.76 -7.44
CA THR A 29 7.01 -11.88 -8.28
C THR A 29 6.69 -13.35 -8.55
N LEU A 30 7.71 -14.12 -8.94
CA LEU A 30 7.58 -15.52 -9.30
C LEU A 30 7.24 -16.37 -8.07
N VAL A 31 7.90 -16.12 -6.94
CA VAL A 31 7.61 -16.80 -5.67
C VAL A 31 6.16 -16.56 -5.23
N SER A 32 5.68 -15.32 -5.26
CA SER A 32 4.28 -15.00 -4.93
C SER A 32 3.29 -15.72 -5.85
N PHE A 33 3.57 -15.75 -7.16
CA PHE A 33 2.70 -16.43 -8.13
C PHE A 33 2.69 -17.95 -7.89
N VAL A 34 3.85 -18.57 -7.73
CA VAL A 34 4.00 -20.01 -7.46
C VAL A 34 3.32 -20.38 -6.14
N CYS A 35 3.46 -19.56 -5.09
CA CYS A 35 2.78 -19.78 -3.82
C CYS A 35 1.26 -19.71 -4.00
N LEU A 36 0.73 -18.72 -4.71
CA LEU A 36 -0.72 -18.59 -4.95
C LEU A 36 -1.28 -19.80 -5.70
N VAL A 37 -0.62 -20.22 -6.79
CA VAL A 37 -1.01 -21.42 -7.55
C VAL A 37 -0.92 -22.67 -6.66
N SER A 38 0.12 -22.78 -5.83
CA SER A 38 0.29 -23.90 -4.91
C SER A 38 -0.82 -23.94 -3.84
N ILE A 39 -1.22 -22.79 -3.28
CA ILE A 39 -2.36 -22.69 -2.34
C ILE A 39 -3.64 -23.22 -3.01
N PHE A 40 -3.86 -22.84 -4.26
CA PHE A 40 -5.06 -23.24 -5.01
C PHE A 40 -5.09 -24.75 -5.28
N ILE A 41 -3.98 -25.32 -5.76
CA ILE A 41 -3.84 -26.77 -5.97
C ILE A 41 -4.02 -27.52 -4.64
N LEU A 42 -3.43 -27.02 -3.57
CA LEU A 42 -3.48 -27.64 -2.26
C LEU A 42 -4.91 -27.62 -1.70
N GLN A 43 -5.70 -26.57 -1.93
CA GLN A 43 -7.14 -26.58 -1.59
C GLN A 43 -7.90 -27.68 -2.34
N ILE A 44 -7.70 -27.80 -3.65
CA ILE A 44 -8.39 -28.83 -4.45
C ILE A 44 -8.04 -30.22 -3.92
N LEU A 45 -6.76 -30.44 -3.57
CA LEU A 45 -6.31 -31.67 -2.95
C LEU A 45 -6.93 -31.90 -1.57
N VAL A 46 -7.09 -30.85 -0.74
CA VAL A 46 -7.81 -30.97 0.55
C VAL A 46 -9.21 -31.48 0.31
N ILE A 47 -9.98 -30.88 -0.60
CA ILE A 47 -11.37 -31.27 -0.86
C ILE A 47 -11.43 -32.72 -1.35
N LEU A 48 -10.56 -33.10 -2.30
CA LEU A 48 -10.57 -34.43 -2.91
C LEU A 48 -10.10 -35.54 -1.95
N LEU A 49 -8.97 -35.36 -1.26
CA LEU A 49 -8.38 -36.38 -0.40
C LEU A 49 -9.07 -36.46 0.97
N SER A 50 -9.69 -35.37 1.44
CA SER A 50 -10.43 -35.37 2.71
C SER A 50 -11.59 -36.34 2.70
N GLY A 51 -12.23 -36.57 1.54
CA GLY A 51 -13.30 -37.56 1.40
C GLY A 51 -12.82 -39.02 1.48
N ILE A 52 -11.52 -39.26 1.26
CA ILE A 52 -10.95 -40.62 1.20
C ILE A 52 -10.26 -41.00 2.51
N ASN A 53 -9.44 -40.10 3.08
CA ASN A 53 -8.73 -40.37 4.32
C ASN A 53 -8.56 -39.11 5.18
N PRO A 54 -9.12 -39.07 6.41
CA PRO A 54 -9.03 -37.89 7.27
C PRO A 54 -7.60 -37.59 7.76
N HIS A 55 -6.70 -38.58 7.82
CA HIS A 55 -5.32 -38.38 8.29
C HIS A 55 -4.45 -37.56 7.33
N VAL A 56 -4.79 -37.56 6.04
CA VAL A 56 -4.06 -36.79 5.02
C VAL A 56 -4.13 -35.29 5.30
N ARG A 57 -5.17 -34.83 6.01
CA ARG A 57 -5.38 -33.40 6.34
C ARG A 57 -4.31 -32.83 7.24
N ASN A 58 -3.87 -33.57 8.25
CA ASN A 58 -2.83 -33.09 9.18
C ASN A 58 -1.50 -32.84 8.44
N GLY A 59 -1.19 -33.68 7.44
CA GLY A 59 -0.04 -33.48 6.56
C GLY A 59 -0.19 -32.22 5.71
N ILE A 60 -1.37 -31.97 5.16
CA ILE A 60 -1.63 -30.81 4.32
C ILE A 60 -1.57 -29.48 5.12
N TYR A 61 -2.12 -29.44 6.35
CA TYR A 61 -2.01 -28.27 7.23
C TYR A 61 -0.55 -27.89 7.53
N SER A 62 0.29 -28.91 7.72
CA SER A 62 1.73 -28.71 8.00
C SER A 62 2.47 -28.04 6.83
N ILE A 63 1.97 -28.19 5.61
CA ILE A 63 2.54 -27.59 4.38
C ILE A 63 1.91 -26.23 4.09
N LEU A 64 0.62 -26.07 4.34
CA LEU A 64 -0.12 -24.83 4.06
C LEU A 64 0.38 -23.64 4.90
N VAL A 65 0.54 -23.82 6.21
CA VAL A 65 0.90 -22.71 7.10
C VAL A 65 2.23 -22.06 6.67
N PRO A 66 3.30 -22.83 6.41
CA PRO A 66 4.53 -22.29 5.83
C PRO A 66 4.31 -21.57 4.50
N LEU A 67 3.48 -22.13 3.61
CA LEU A 67 3.20 -21.56 2.29
C LEU A 67 2.53 -20.19 2.38
N LEU A 68 1.56 -20.03 3.31
CA LEU A 68 0.89 -18.76 3.59
C LEU A 68 1.87 -17.73 4.17
N VAL A 69 2.76 -18.14 5.08
CA VAL A 69 3.81 -17.27 5.63
C VAL A 69 4.78 -16.82 4.53
N PHE A 70 5.22 -17.73 3.67
CA PHE A 70 6.08 -17.40 2.53
C PHE A 70 5.42 -16.40 1.58
N PHE A 71 4.11 -16.54 1.33
CA PHE A 71 3.36 -15.59 0.52
C PHE A 71 3.37 -14.17 1.12
N VAL A 72 3.12 -14.04 2.42
CA VAL A 72 3.13 -12.74 3.12
C VAL A 72 4.50 -12.10 3.08
N VAL A 73 5.56 -12.87 3.37
CA VAL A 73 6.96 -12.38 3.33
C VAL A 73 7.33 -11.90 1.92
N SER A 74 6.87 -12.59 0.88
CA SER A 74 7.13 -12.20 -0.51
C SER A 74 6.50 -10.85 -0.90
N ILE A 75 5.38 -10.49 -0.27
CA ILE A 75 4.65 -9.23 -0.53
C ILE A 75 5.05 -8.12 0.45
N PHE A 76 5.60 -8.47 1.62
CA PHE A 76 5.92 -7.55 2.73
C PHE A 76 6.60 -6.25 2.30
N TRP A 77 7.57 -6.37 1.40
CA TRP A 77 8.48 -5.29 1.02
C TRP A 77 7.91 -4.33 -0.02
N ARG A 78 6.72 -4.60 -0.57
CA ARG A 78 6.13 -3.82 -1.67
C ARG A 78 5.27 -2.64 -1.22
N GLY A 79 4.89 -2.60 0.05
CA GLY A 79 4.15 -1.48 0.64
C GLY A 79 3.17 -1.91 1.73
N SER A 80 2.64 -0.93 2.47
CA SER A 80 1.71 -1.20 3.58
C SER A 80 0.34 -1.70 3.11
N THR A 81 -0.13 -1.28 1.94
CA THR A 81 -1.46 -1.67 1.42
C THR A 81 -1.53 -3.11 0.93
N PRO A 82 -0.60 -3.61 0.08
CA PRO A 82 -0.64 -5.01 -0.34
C PRO A 82 -0.37 -5.98 0.82
N THR A 83 0.29 -5.53 1.89
CA THR A 83 0.58 -6.35 3.08
C THR A 83 -0.60 -6.51 4.02
N THR A 84 -1.37 -5.45 4.25
CA THR A 84 -2.63 -5.58 5.00
C THR A 84 -3.60 -6.48 4.25
N LEU A 85 -3.70 -6.33 2.93
CA LEU A 85 -4.54 -7.19 2.10
C LEU A 85 -4.09 -8.65 2.10
N SER A 86 -2.78 -8.92 2.02
CA SER A 86 -2.26 -10.29 2.06
C SER A 86 -2.50 -10.93 3.43
N LEU A 87 -2.36 -10.18 4.52
CA LEU A 87 -2.61 -10.68 5.88
C LEU A 87 -4.10 -10.99 6.10
N VAL A 88 -5.00 -10.12 5.64
CA VAL A 88 -6.45 -10.39 5.64
C VAL A 88 -6.76 -11.64 4.81
N GLY A 89 -6.19 -11.75 3.61
CA GLY A 89 -6.42 -12.91 2.74
C GLY A 89 -5.94 -14.23 3.35
N VAL A 90 -4.75 -14.24 3.96
CA VAL A 90 -4.21 -15.41 4.67
C VAL A 90 -5.08 -15.80 5.85
N MET A 91 -5.54 -14.83 6.64
CA MET A 91 -6.45 -15.09 7.76
C MET A 91 -7.77 -15.70 7.29
N CYS A 92 -8.37 -15.15 6.22
CA CYS A 92 -9.60 -15.69 5.64
C CYS A 92 -9.41 -17.12 5.12
N LEU A 93 -8.30 -17.42 4.43
CA LEU A 93 -8.00 -18.78 3.97
C LEU A 93 -7.82 -19.78 5.12
N TYR A 94 -7.10 -19.37 6.16
CA TYR A 94 -6.89 -20.19 7.35
C TYR A 94 -8.23 -20.51 8.05
N VAL A 95 -9.09 -19.50 8.20
CA VAL A 95 -10.43 -19.64 8.78
C VAL A 95 -11.33 -20.53 7.92
N GLY A 96 -11.34 -20.34 6.59
CA GLY A 96 -12.10 -21.17 5.67
C GLY A 96 -11.72 -22.65 5.81
N MET A 97 -10.41 -22.95 5.80
CA MET A 97 -9.94 -24.32 6.01
C MET A 97 -10.28 -24.86 7.40
N PHE A 98 -10.16 -24.05 8.45
CA PHE A 98 -10.57 -24.46 9.81
C PHE A 98 -12.04 -24.90 9.85
N PHE A 99 -12.92 -24.26 9.09
CA PHE A 99 -14.33 -24.67 9.01
C PHE A 99 -14.53 -25.99 8.27
N VAL A 100 -13.80 -26.26 7.18
CA VAL A 100 -13.76 -27.60 6.54
C VAL A 100 -13.32 -28.67 7.54
N PHE A 101 -12.39 -28.33 8.44
CA PHE A 101 -11.97 -29.24 9.50
C PHE A 101 -13.06 -29.44 10.57
N ALA A 102 -13.71 -28.36 11.01
CA ALA A 102 -14.73 -28.40 12.04
C ALA A 102 -16.00 -29.15 11.61
N GLU A 103 -16.40 -29.03 10.34
CA GLU A 103 -17.56 -29.71 9.75
C GLU A 103 -17.47 -31.23 9.92
N LEU A 104 -16.31 -31.80 9.59
CA LEU A 104 -16.07 -33.24 9.72
C LEU A 104 -15.80 -33.71 11.15
N GLY A 105 -15.49 -32.78 12.07
CA GLY A 105 -15.27 -33.08 13.49
C GLY A 105 -16.54 -33.22 14.31
N SER A 106 -17.66 -32.61 13.88
CA SER A 106 -19.04 -32.74 14.42
C SER A 106 -19.90 -31.49 14.15
N LEU A 107 -19.32 -30.40 13.66
CA LEU A 107 -19.99 -29.11 13.54
C LEU A 107 -20.63 -28.94 12.15
N LYS A 108 -21.77 -29.57 11.88
CA LYS A 108 -22.44 -29.45 10.56
C LYS A 108 -23.15 -28.12 10.35
N VAL A 109 -23.60 -27.49 11.43
CA VAL A 109 -24.38 -26.25 11.40
C VAL A 109 -23.77 -25.27 12.41
N MET A 110 -23.64 -24.01 12.00
CA MET A 110 -23.21 -22.95 12.90
C MET A 110 -24.20 -22.75 14.05
N PRO A 111 -23.74 -22.30 15.22
CA PRO A 111 -24.66 -21.97 16.31
C PRO A 111 -25.70 -20.94 15.83
N PRO A 112 -26.98 -21.14 16.19
CA PRO A 112 -28.05 -20.26 15.75
C PRO A 112 -27.80 -18.83 16.20
N GLN A 113 -27.99 -17.88 15.29
CA GLN A 113 -27.79 -16.47 15.61
C GLN A 113 -29.08 -15.89 16.16
N MET A 114 -28.99 -15.27 17.34
CA MET A 114 -30.09 -14.49 17.90
C MET A 114 -29.98 -13.05 17.40
N ALA A 115 -30.81 -12.71 16.42
CA ALA A 115 -31.03 -11.32 16.06
C ALA A 115 -32.14 -10.76 16.97
N ASN A 116 -31.75 -10.00 17.99
CA ASN A 116 -32.72 -9.36 18.87
C ASN A 116 -33.24 -8.08 18.21
N ARG A 117 -34.36 -8.19 17.50
CA ARG A 117 -35.02 -7.05 16.86
C ARG A 117 -36.30 -6.77 17.64
N LEU A 118 -36.36 -5.62 18.31
CA LEU A 118 -37.54 -5.11 19.01
C LEU A 118 -38.07 -6.02 20.16
N GLY A 119 -37.19 -6.72 20.87
CA GLY A 119 -37.55 -7.47 22.09
C GLY A 119 -38.11 -8.87 21.85
N TYR A 120 -38.27 -9.29 20.60
CA TYR A 120 -38.54 -10.68 20.22
C TYR A 120 -37.25 -11.30 19.68
N GLY A 121 -36.73 -12.31 20.40
CA GLY A 121 -35.59 -13.09 19.96
C GLY A 121 -36.00 -14.11 18.91
N ILE A 122 -35.82 -13.79 17.62
CA ILE A 122 -36.03 -14.75 16.55
C ILE A 122 -34.72 -15.54 16.39
N MET A 123 -34.76 -16.84 16.68
CA MET A 123 -33.64 -17.75 16.37
C MET A 123 -33.62 -17.99 14.86
N HIS A 124 -32.57 -17.53 14.18
CA HIS A 124 -32.29 -17.98 12.82
C HIS A 124 -31.42 -19.24 12.89
N GLU A 125 -31.81 -20.28 12.15
CA GLU A 125 -30.94 -21.43 11.91
C GLU A 125 -29.63 -20.93 11.31
N GLY A 126 -28.51 -21.39 11.88
CA GLY A 126 -27.19 -21.01 11.41
C GLY A 126 -26.96 -21.53 9.99
N PRO A 127 -26.20 -20.81 9.15
CA PRO A 127 -25.82 -21.33 7.85
C PRO A 127 -25.03 -22.65 8.00
N PRO A 128 -25.10 -23.54 6.99
CA PRO A 128 -24.26 -24.74 6.96
C PRO A 128 -22.78 -24.34 6.95
N VAL A 129 -21.95 -25.14 7.61
CA VAL A 129 -20.52 -24.81 7.80
C VAL A 129 -19.77 -24.76 6.46
N ASP A 130 -20.20 -25.54 5.48
CA ASP A 130 -19.64 -25.59 4.11
C ASP A 130 -19.78 -24.24 3.42
N ALA A 131 -20.97 -23.63 3.50
CA ALA A 131 -21.23 -22.33 2.90
C ALA A 131 -20.38 -21.22 3.54
N VAL A 132 -20.14 -21.32 4.84
CA VAL A 132 -19.27 -20.38 5.57
C VAL A 132 -17.81 -20.60 5.19
N SER A 133 -17.36 -21.85 5.11
CA SER A 133 -16.03 -22.24 4.64
C SER A 133 -15.76 -21.68 3.24
N ASP A 134 -16.67 -21.92 2.29
CA ASP A 134 -16.55 -21.48 0.90
C ASP A 134 -16.48 -19.95 0.80
N PHE A 135 -17.31 -19.24 1.59
CA PHE A 135 -17.28 -17.78 1.65
C PHE A 135 -15.92 -17.26 2.11
N TYR A 136 -15.39 -17.77 3.22
CA TYR A 136 -14.07 -17.36 3.73
C TYR A 136 -12.94 -17.71 2.78
N PHE A 137 -13.03 -18.87 2.12
CA PHE A 137 -12.06 -19.28 1.12
C PHE A 137 -12.06 -18.34 -0.09
N LEU A 138 -13.24 -18.03 -0.65
CA LEU A 138 -13.38 -17.15 -1.81
C LEU A 138 -12.92 -15.72 -1.48
N MET A 139 -13.29 -15.20 -0.31
CA MET A 139 -12.83 -13.90 0.18
C MET A 139 -11.32 -13.88 0.38
N GLY A 140 -10.75 -14.97 0.89
CA GLY A 140 -9.31 -15.14 1.05
C GLY A 140 -8.57 -15.07 -0.29
N ILE A 141 -8.98 -15.86 -1.28
CA ILE A 141 -8.41 -15.82 -2.63
C ILE A 141 -8.55 -14.42 -3.24
N PHE A 142 -9.74 -13.83 -3.15
CA PHE A 142 -10.00 -12.51 -3.70
C PHE A 142 -9.04 -11.46 -3.11
N ALA A 143 -8.87 -11.47 -1.78
CA ALA A 143 -7.93 -10.60 -1.10
C ALA A 143 -6.47 -10.87 -1.51
N LEU A 144 -6.05 -12.13 -1.67
CA LEU A 144 -4.70 -12.45 -2.16
C LEU A 144 -4.48 -11.99 -3.60
N VAL A 145 -5.43 -12.20 -4.51
CA VAL A 145 -5.35 -11.75 -5.90
C VAL A 145 -5.35 -10.23 -5.97
N LEU A 146 -6.17 -9.56 -5.17
CA LEU A 146 -6.20 -8.11 -5.08
C LEU A 146 -4.88 -7.56 -4.50
N SER A 147 -4.30 -8.24 -3.50
CA SER A 147 -2.99 -7.91 -2.95
C SER A 147 -1.91 -7.98 -4.03
N MET A 148 -1.99 -9.00 -4.89
CA MET A 148 -1.12 -9.22 -6.03
C MET A 148 -1.30 -8.11 -7.08
N ALA A 149 -2.54 -7.79 -7.44
CA ALA A 149 -2.85 -6.73 -8.41
C ALA A 149 -2.29 -5.38 -7.95
N VAL A 150 -2.51 -4.99 -6.68
CA VAL A 150 -1.98 -3.74 -6.11
C VAL A 150 -0.45 -3.75 -6.05
N ALA A 151 0.16 -4.89 -5.70
CA ALA A 151 1.60 -5.05 -5.56
C ALA A 151 2.38 -5.04 -6.88
N PHE A 152 1.79 -5.55 -7.98
CA PHE A 152 2.47 -5.74 -9.27
C PHE A 152 2.00 -4.77 -10.36
N ARG A 153 0.75 -4.32 -10.32
CA ARG A 153 0.20 -3.33 -11.24
C ARG A 153 -0.63 -2.28 -10.50
N PRO A 154 0.01 -1.40 -9.69
CA PRO A 154 -0.67 -0.29 -9.03
C PRO A 154 -1.33 0.66 -10.04
N SER A 155 -0.88 0.66 -11.30
CA SER A 155 -1.46 1.44 -12.39
C SER A 155 -2.93 1.10 -12.71
N ILE A 156 -3.41 -0.09 -12.35
CA ILE A 156 -4.83 -0.47 -12.55
C ILE A 156 -5.75 0.34 -11.64
N PHE A 157 -5.28 0.70 -10.44
CA PHE A 157 -6.03 1.47 -9.44
C PHE A 157 -5.77 2.97 -9.54
N ARG A 158 -5.04 3.41 -10.57
CA ARG A 158 -4.76 4.82 -10.80
C ARG A 158 -6.04 5.51 -11.27
N ALA A 159 -6.45 6.56 -10.56
CA ALA A 159 -7.61 7.36 -10.95
C ALA A 159 -7.41 7.89 -12.38
N ARG A 160 -8.37 7.57 -13.25
CA ARG A 160 -8.40 7.97 -14.66
C ARG A 160 -8.37 9.49 -14.72
N GLY A 161 -7.25 10.07 -15.18
CA GLY A 161 -7.04 11.52 -15.23
C GLY A 161 -5.90 12.07 -14.38
N THR A 162 -5.17 11.25 -13.61
CA THR A 162 -3.90 11.70 -12.99
C THR A 162 -2.81 11.77 -14.07
N PRO A 163 -2.31 12.96 -14.47
CA PRO A 163 -1.33 13.06 -15.53
C PRO A 163 -0.01 12.37 -15.13
N THR A 164 0.54 11.57 -16.03
CA THR A 164 1.88 10.95 -15.94
C THR A 164 3.01 11.97 -16.01
N TRP A 165 2.68 13.21 -16.38
CA TRP A 165 3.59 14.32 -16.50
C TRP A 165 3.24 15.38 -15.46
N VAL A 166 4.22 15.81 -14.68
CA VAL A 166 4.06 17.04 -13.90
C VAL A 166 3.85 18.18 -14.90
N PRO A 167 2.75 18.94 -14.83
CA PRO A 167 2.45 20.00 -15.80
C PRO A 167 3.48 21.12 -15.80
N TYR A 168 4.31 21.19 -14.76
CA TYR A 168 5.35 22.18 -14.56
C TYR A 168 6.68 21.49 -14.27
N PRO A 169 7.81 22.05 -14.74
CA PRO A 169 9.14 21.56 -14.39
C PRO A 169 9.41 21.67 -12.89
N VAL A 170 10.16 20.72 -12.34
CA VAL A 170 10.64 20.77 -10.96
C VAL A 170 11.86 21.68 -10.90
N TRP A 171 11.84 22.66 -10.00
CA TRP A 171 12.97 23.53 -9.73
C TRP A 171 14.09 22.73 -9.09
N ALA A 172 15.24 22.70 -9.76
CA ALA A 172 16.48 22.18 -9.22
C ALA A 172 17.48 23.32 -9.23
N THR A 173 18.01 23.67 -8.06
CA THR A 173 18.96 24.77 -7.87
C THR A 173 20.18 24.68 -8.80
N ASP A 174 20.55 23.46 -9.21
CA ASP A 174 21.76 23.19 -9.97
C ASP A 174 21.56 23.12 -11.50
N ASN A 175 20.32 22.99 -12.01
CA ASN A 175 20.10 22.44 -13.35
C ASN A 175 19.28 23.28 -14.34
N ASP A 176 18.94 24.53 -14.04
CA ASP A 176 18.15 25.35 -14.98
C ASP A 176 18.96 26.49 -15.65
N PRO A 177 19.66 26.21 -16.78
CA PRO A 177 20.48 27.19 -17.51
C PRO A 177 19.64 28.25 -18.27
N LYS A 178 18.33 28.32 -18.03
CA LYS A 178 17.38 29.20 -18.75
C LYS A 178 16.95 30.45 -17.98
N LEU A 179 17.43 30.68 -16.76
CA LEU A 179 17.43 32.03 -16.18
C LEU A 179 18.56 32.87 -16.80
N SER A 180 18.44 33.12 -18.09
CA SER A 180 19.17 34.16 -18.80
C SER A 180 18.57 35.53 -18.44
N TYR A 181 18.73 35.94 -17.18
CA TYR A 181 18.68 37.35 -16.78
C TYR A 181 20.11 37.77 -16.48
N GLY A 182 20.60 38.74 -17.26
CA GLY A 182 22.00 39.11 -17.32
C GLY A 182 22.62 39.39 -15.95
N ARG A 183 23.83 38.85 -15.75
CA ARG A 183 24.98 39.42 -15.02
C ARG A 183 24.73 40.19 -13.72
N SER A 184 23.63 39.92 -13.01
CA SER A 184 23.37 40.40 -11.67
C SER A 184 23.24 39.18 -10.78
N VAL A 185 24.00 39.18 -9.68
CA VAL A 185 24.00 38.12 -8.69
C VAL A 185 22.58 38.03 -8.13
N MET A 186 21.77 37.09 -8.63
CA MET A 186 20.41 36.89 -8.13
C MET A 186 20.50 36.40 -6.69
N ARG A 187 19.98 37.20 -5.77
CA ARG A 187 19.88 36.82 -4.36
C ARG A 187 18.85 35.70 -4.25
N LEU A 188 19.28 34.59 -3.67
CA LEU A 188 18.40 33.47 -3.34
C LEU A 188 17.79 33.72 -1.97
N ILE A 189 16.48 33.52 -1.87
CA ILE A 189 15.70 33.58 -0.62
C ILE A 189 15.07 32.21 -0.34
N PRO A 190 14.92 31.82 0.94
CA PRO A 190 14.32 30.55 1.27
C PRO A 190 12.83 30.59 0.90
N VAL A 191 12.27 29.52 0.36
CA VAL A 191 10.84 29.46 0.00
C VAL A 191 9.93 29.81 1.19
N GLN A 192 10.36 29.46 2.42
CA GLN A 192 9.64 29.78 3.66
C GLN A 192 9.39 31.28 3.88
N SER A 193 10.25 32.17 3.35
CA SER A 193 10.06 33.62 3.46
C SER A 193 9.01 34.17 2.50
N LEU A 194 8.61 33.41 1.47
CA LEU A 194 7.55 33.77 0.53
C LEU A 194 6.15 33.35 1.03
N LEU A 195 6.10 32.49 2.03
CA LEU A 195 4.87 31.96 2.60
C LEU A 195 4.28 32.92 3.62
N ARG A 196 2.94 32.97 3.70
CA ARG A 196 2.25 33.65 4.81
C ARG A 196 2.46 32.84 6.09
N PHE A 197 2.29 33.48 7.24
CA PHE A 197 2.40 32.81 8.55
C PHE A 197 1.49 31.57 8.66
N ALA A 198 0.26 31.65 8.13
CA ALA A 198 -0.66 30.50 8.08
C ALA A 198 -0.17 29.36 7.17
N ASP A 199 0.49 29.71 6.06
CA ASP A 199 0.99 28.78 5.05
C ASP A 199 2.21 28.00 5.55
N GLN A 200 3.04 28.63 6.40
CA GLN A 200 4.26 28.02 6.96
C GLN A 200 3.98 26.73 7.74
N HIS A 201 2.85 26.67 8.46
CA HIS A 201 2.45 25.46 9.19
C HIS A 201 1.88 24.36 8.28
N LEU A 202 1.30 24.74 7.14
CA LEU A 202 0.69 23.81 6.18
C LEU A 202 1.71 23.26 5.19
N VAL A 203 2.80 23.98 4.94
CA VAL A 203 3.81 23.60 3.92
C VAL A 203 4.47 22.26 4.20
N ALA A 204 4.55 21.84 5.47
CA ALA A 204 5.11 20.54 5.86
C ALA A 204 4.36 19.35 5.23
N ARG A 205 3.08 19.55 4.88
CA ARG A 205 2.24 18.54 4.20
C ARG A 205 2.49 18.44 2.70
N TYR A 206 3.24 19.38 2.12
CA TYR A 206 3.51 19.42 0.68
C TYR A 206 4.91 18.87 0.36
N ARG A 207 4.99 18.09 -0.72
CA ARG A 207 6.26 17.64 -1.31
C ARG A 207 6.79 18.70 -2.26
N TYR A 208 5.90 19.31 -3.03
CA TYR A 208 6.20 20.42 -3.93
C TYR A 208 5.09 21.47 -3.87
N ILE A 209 5.46 22.73 -3.99
CA ILE A 209 4.52 23.86 -4.15
C ILE A 209 4.76 24.56 -5.48
N GLN A 210 3.72 25.18 -6.03
CA GLN A 210 3.81 25.92 -7.29
C GLN A 210 4.29 27.35 -7.04
N ILE A 211 5.40 27.72 -7.69
CA ILE A 211 6.01 29.05 -7.59
C ILE A 211 6.23 29.60 -9.00
N LEU A 212 5.87 30.87 -9.20
CA LEU A 212 6.18 31.62 -10.39
C LEU A 212 7.59 32.22 -10.26
N ILE A 213 8.54 31.73 -11.06
CA ILE A 213 9.93 32.18 -11.11
C ILE A 213 10.18 32.74 -12.51
N GLY A 214 10.55 34.02 -12.62
CA GLY A 214 10.89 34.64 -13.91
C GLY A 214 9.80 34.56 -14.98
N GLY A 215 8.52 34.51 -14.58
CA GLY A 215 7.37 34.39 -15.48
C GLY A 215 7.00 32.96 -15.90
N ARG A 216 7.67 31.94 -15.37
CA ARG A 216 7.32 30.52 -15.57
C ARG A 216 6.95 29.85 -14.25
N ILE A 217 6.04 28.90 -14.30
CA ILE A 217 5.58 28.15 -13.13
C ILE A 217 6.47 26.93 -12.94
N TYR A 218 6.95 26.74 -11.71
CA TYR A 218 7.80 25.63 -11.31
C TYR A 218 7.23 24.93 -10.07
N PHE A 219 7.50 23.63 -9.95
CA PHE A 219 7.32 22.89 -8.70
C PHE A 219 8.58 22.99 -7.86
N VAL A 220 8.47 23.55 -6.66
CA VAL A 220 9.61 23.79 -5.77
C VAL A 220 9.41 23.06 -4.46
N SER A 221 10.46 22.46 -3.90
CA SER A 221 10.41 21.93 -2.54
C SER A 221 10.25 23.07 -1.54
N PRO A 222 9.42 22.95 -0.48
CA PRO A 222 9.30 23.99 0.54
C PRO A 222 10.60 24.35 1.28
N ASP A 223 11.59 23.46 1.23
CA ASP A 223 12.88 23.61 1.88
C ASP A 223 13.97 24.18 0.96
N ASP A 224 13.67 24.40 -0.32
CA ASP A 224 14.62 24.94 -1.30
C ASP A 224 14.72 26.47 -1.28
N TRP A 225 15.67 26.97 -2.07
CA TRP A 225 15.92 28.39 -2.27
C TRP A 225 15.50 28.81 -3.68
N VAL A 226 14.87 29.99 -3.77
CA VAL A 226 14.36 30.55 -5.01
C VAL A 226 14.83 31.99 -5.21
N PRO A 227 14.88 32.50 -6.44
CA PRO A 227 15.29 33.88 -6.70
C PRO A 227 14.36 34.91 -6.01
N GLU A 228 14.95 35.99 -5.52
CA GLU A 228 14.23 37.15 -5.01
C GLU A 228 13.34 37.75 -6.12
N GLY A 229 12.05 37.93 -5.82
CA GLY A 229 11.02 38.30 -6.82
C GLY A 229 10.12 37.13 -7.29
N SER A 230 10.36 35.91 -6.81
CA SER A 230 9.47 34.77 -7.05
C SER A 230 8.15 34.91 -6.28
N ASN A 231 7.04 34.47 -6.88
CA ASN A 231 5.71 34.56 -6.27
C ASN A 231 5.06 33.18 -6.12
N VAL A 232 4.57 32.87 -4.91
CA VAL A 232 3.85 31.62 -4.65
C VAL A 232 2.46 31.69 -5.27
N ILE A 233 2.09 30.67 -6.05
CA ILE A 233 0.79 30.60 -6.70
C ILE A 233 -0.22 30.04 -5.70
N ARG A 234 -1.31 30.78 -5.53
CA ARG A 234 -2.42 30.42 -4.64
C ARG A 234 -3.69 30.25 -5.44
N GLU A 235 -4.57 29.40 -4.95
CA GLU A 235 -5.91 29.23 -5.50
C GLU A 235 -6.70 30.55 -5.33
N LYS A 236 -7.35 31.02 -6.39
CA LYS A 236 -8.02 32.34 -6.41
C LYS A 236 -9.20 32.44 -5.43
N GLU A 237 -9.87 31.33 -5.17
CA GLU A 237 -11.08 31.29 -4.35
C GLU A 237 -10.79 31.02 -2.87
N SER A 238 -9.95 30.02 -2.57
CA SER A 238 -9.65 29.61 -1.18
C SER A 238 -8.41 30.31 -0.60
N GLY A 239 -7.57 30.91 -1.45
CA GLY A 239 -6.26 31.42 -1.06
C GLY A 239 -5.26 30.33 -0.64
N SER A 240 -5.60 29.05 -0.85
CA SER A 240 -4.77 27.92 -0.45
C SER A 240 -3.54 27.75 -1.33
N LEU A 241 -2.51 27.09 -0.78
CA LEU A 241 -1.31 26.73 -1.52
C LEU A 241 -1.61 25.64 -2.55
N LEU A 242 -1.22 25.89 -3.80
CA LEU A 242 -1.25 24.89 -4.85
C LEU A 242 0.04 24.10 -4.85
N GLY A 243 -0.07 22.78 -4.77
CA GLY A 243 1.11 21.91 -4.66
C GLY A 243 0.74 20.43 -4.64
N ILE A 244 1.76 19.60 -4.74
CA ILE A 244 1.65 18.15 -4.60
C ILE A 244 1.90 17.82 -3.13
N THR A 245 0.91 17.21 -2.47
CA THR A 245 1.04 16.79 -1.07
C THR A 245 2.00 15.63 -0.90
N LYS A 246 2.68 15.55 0.24
CA LYS A 246 3.36 14.34 0.69
C LYS A 246 2.26 13.33 0.98
N VAL A 247 2.02 12.40 0.07
CA VAL A 247 1.12 11.29 0.34
C VAL A 247 1.81 10.42 1.39
N PRO A 248 1.18 10.11 2.54
CA PRO A 248 1.74 9.17 3.49
C PRO A 248 2.01 7.84 2.78
N ASP A 249 3.22 7.31 2.96
CA ASP A 249 3.78 6.17 2.26
C ASP A 249 2.77 5.03 2.07
N GLY A 250 2.27 4.90 0.84
CA GLY A 250 1.22 3.95 0.47
C GLY A 250 0.75 4.12 -0.98
N PHE A 251 0.92 5.32 -1.54
CA PHE A 251 0.73 5.62 -2.95
C PHE A 251 1.93 6.39 -3.52
N ASN A 252 3.15 5.91 -3.28
CA ASN A 252 4.30 6.34 -4.09
C ASN A 252 4.18 5.68 -5.47
N ILE A 253 3.24 6.18 -6.28
CA ILE A 253 3.08 5.84 -7.69
C ILE A 253 4.02 6.79 -8.45
N TRP A 254 5.20 6.30 -8.78
CA TRP A 254 6.00 6.86 -9.87
C TRP A 254 5.37 6.42 -11.20
#